data_AF-A0A9E3FKX0-F1
#
_entry.id   AF-A0A9E3FKX0-F1
#
_cell.length_a   1.000
_cell.length_b   1.000
_cell.length_c   1.000
_cell.angle_alpha   90.00
_cell.angle_beta   90.00
_cell.angle_gamma   90.00
#
_symmetry.space_group_name_H-M   'P 1'
#
loop_
_entity.id
_entity.type
_entity.pdbx_description
1 polymer ?
#
loop_
_entity_poly.entity_id
_entity_poly.type
_entity_poly.pdbx_seq_one_letter_code
_entity_poly.pdbx_strand_id
1 'polypeptide(L)'
;MVAVQQCSDAVKNFLQNNVNQICKPYPRRCRPGDSCQSMDDRIVQFSQCANARKTIDDVCFGGGDYGHQIAYTSARQDAAICVGLTPTAHRHDDS
;
A
#
# COMPACT_ATOMS: atom_id res chain seq x y z
N MET A 1 29.30 -8.42 -16.95
CA MET A 1 27.90 -8.74 -16.61
C MET A 1 27.12 -7.45 -16.72
N VAL A 2 26.29 -7.28 -17.75
CA VAL A 2 25.48 -6.06 -17.91
C VAL A 2 24.19 -6.28 -17.13
N ALA A 3 24.00 -5.52 -16.05
CA ALA A 3 22.72 -5.50 -15.37
C ALA A 3 21.69 -4.89 -16.34
N VAL A 4 20.83 -5.73 -16.90
CA VAL A 4 19.71 -5.29 -17.72
C VAL A 4 18.84 -4.43 -16.83
N GLN A 5 18.65 -3.17 -17.20
CA GLN A 5 17.61 -2.33 -16.64
C GLN A 5 16.26 -3.01 -16.96
N GLN A 6 15.73 -3.84 -16.05
CA GLN A 6 14.62 -4.77 -16.33
C GLN A 6 13.27 -4.09 -16.60
N CYS A 7 13.19 -2.77 -16.46
CA CYS A 7 11.97 -2.01 -16.61
C CYS A 7 12.21 -0.82 -17.54
N SER A 8 11.39 -0.71 -18.59
CA SER A 8 11.41 0.43 -19.51
C SER A 8 10.85 1.68 -18.83
N ASP A 9 11.24 2.86 -19.31
CA ASP A 9 10.73 4.13 -18.76
C ASP A 9 9.20 4.23 -18.84
N ALA A 10 8.60 3.69 -19.90
CA ALA A 10 7.14 3.64 -20.04
C ALA A 10 6.48 2.79 -18.93
N VAL A 11 7.03 1.60 -18.65
CA VAL A 11 6.53 0.73 -17.56
C VAL A 11 6.75 1.37 -16.21
N LYS A 12 7.94 1.93 -15.99
CA LYS A 12 8.28 2.63 -14.74
C LYS A 12 7.32 3.79 -14.49
N ASN A 13 7.07 4.63 -15.49
CA ASN A 13 6.17 5.77 -15.38
C ASN A 13 4.73 5.33 -15.14
N PHE A 14 4.25 4.29 -15.83
CA PHE A 14 2.92 3.72 -15.60
C PHE A 14 2.77 3.23 -14.15
N LEU A 15 3.70 2.42 -13.67
CA LEU A 15 3.66 1.88 -12.31
C LEU A 15 3.84 2.98 -11.25
N GLN A 16 4.69 3.97 -11.51
CA GLN A 16 4.89 5.11 -10.62
C GLN A 16 3.63 5.99 -10.53
N ASN A 17 2.92 6.17 -11.66
CA ASN A 17 1.63 6.85 -11.69
C ASN A 17 0.57 6.07 -10.93
N ASN A 18 0.54 4.74 -11.07
CA ASN A 18 -0.35 3.88 -10.28
C ASN A 18 -0.08 4.01 -8.77
N VAL A 19 1.19 3.97 -8.36
CA VAL A 19 1.58 4.25 -6.97
C VAL A 19 1.12 5.64 -6.53
N ASN A 20 1.28 6.66 -7.36
CA ASN A 20 0.84 8.01 -7.02
C ASN A 20 -0.69 8.11 -6.89
N GLN A 21 -1.45 7.51 -7.81
CA GLN A 21 -2.92 7.55 -7.80
C GLN A 21 -3.51 6.80 -6.60
N ILE A 22 -2.93 5.67 -6.24
CA ILE A 22 -3.39 4.87 -5.10
C ILE A 22 -2.87 5.47 -3.79
N CYS A 23 -1.60 5.83 -3.70
CA CYS A 23 -1.06 6.27 -2.41
C CYS A 23 -1.34 7.75 -2.11
N LYS A 24 -1.85 8.57 -3.04
CA LYS A 24 -2.09 10.01 -2.82
C LYS A 24 -3.52 10.45 -3.16
N PRO A 25 -4.11 11.38 -2.37
CA PRO A 25 -3.61 11.85 -1.08
C PRO A 25 -3.59 10.70 -0.06
N TYR A 26 -2.52 10.60 0.74
CA TYR A 26 -2.46 9.60 1.81
C TYR A 26 -3.65 9.84 2.74
N PRO A 27 -4.52 8.84 2.99
CA PRO A 27 -5.50 8.97 4.06
C PRO A 27 -4.76 9.23 5.38
N ARG A 28 -5.39 9.97 6.30
CA ARG A 28 -4.86 10.00 7.67
C ARG A 28 -4.89 8.57 8.21
N ARG A 29 -3.83 8.19 8.93
CA ARG A 29 -3.76 6.93 9.69
C ARG A 29 -5.06 6.70 10.46
N CYS A 30 -5.47 5.44 10.59
CA CYS A 30 -6.61 5.08 11.43
C CYS A 30 -6.37 5.50 12.88
N ARG A 31 -7.44 5.95 13.53
CA ARG A 31 -7.47 6.41 14.92
C ARG A 31 -8.55 5.67 15.69
N PRO A 32 -8.36 5.46 17.00
CA PRO A 32 -9.45 5.01 17.86
C PRO A 32 -10.65 5.95 17.70
N GLY A 33 -11.83 5.37 17.49
CA GLY A 33 -13.09 6.12 17.29
C GLY A 33 -13.36 6.59 15.85
N ASP A 34 -12.51 6.29 14.87
CA ASP A 34 -12.91 6.36 13.46
C ASP A 34 -14.12 5.45 13.21
N SER A 35 -15.02 5.83 12.30
CA SER A 35 -16.14 4.96 11.93
C SER A 35 -15.66 3.71 11.22
N CYS A 36 -16.39 2.61 11.34
CA CYS A 36 -16.02 1.32 10.76
C CYS A 36 -15.86 1.41 9.24
N GLN A 37 -16.82 2.03 8.54
CA GLN A 37 -16.70 2.32 7.11
C GLN A 37 -15.40 3.07 6.78
N SER A 38 -15.05 4.09 7.55
CA SER A 38 -13.83 4.86 7.30
C SER A 38 -12.54 4.06 7.62
N MET A 39 -12.61 3.07 8.51
CA MET A 39 -11.51 2.13 8.73
C MET A 39 -11.39 1.17 7.57
N ASP A 40 -12.49 0.60 7.08
CA ASP A 40 -12.50 -0.35 5.96
C ASP A 40 -11.96 0.30 4.68
N ASP A 41 -12.42 1.52 4.37
CA ASP A 41 -11.91 2.31 3.24
C ASP A 41 -10.39 2.51 3.34
N ARG A 42 -9.88 2.79 4.54
CA ARG A 42 -8.44 2.98 4.78
C ARG A 42 -7.66 1.67 4.74
N ILE A 43 -8.20 0.57 5.25
CA ILE A 43 -7.60 -0.77 5.17
C ILE A 43 -7.40 -1.13 3.69
N VAL A 44 -8.44 -0.95 2.88
CA VAL A 44 -8.38 -1.20 1.44
C VAL A 44 -7.34 -0.30 0.79
N GLN A 45 -7.37 1.02 1.06
CA GLN A 45 -6.44 1.97 0.47
C GLN A 45 -4.97 1.67 0.81
N PHE A 46 -4.67 1.43 2.09
CA PHE A 46 -3.30 1.13 2.54
C PHE A 46 -2.80 -0.20 1.98
N SER A 47 -3.68 -1.21 1.90
CA SER A 47 -3.36 -2.50 1.28
C SER A 47 -3.06 -2.36 -0.22
N GLN A 48 -3.88 -1.60 -0.94
CA GLN A 48 -3.64 -1.31 -2.36
C GLN A 48 -2.35 -0.51 -2.56
N CYS A 49 -2.05 0.47 -1.71
CA CYS A 49 -0.81 1.24 -1.78
C CYS A 49 0.42 0.35 -1.54
N ALA A 50 0.37 -0.54 -0.55
CA ALA A 50 1.43 -1.52 -0.31
C ALA A 50 1.64 -2.41 -1.54
N ASN A 51 0.56 -2.94 -2.13
CA ASN A 51 0.66 -3.78 -3.33
C ASN A 51 1.24 -3.01 -4.52
N ALA A 52 0.80 -1.78 -4.77
CA ALA A 52 1.32 -0.95 -5.85
C ALA A 52 2.83 -0.68 -5.70
N ARG A 53 3.29 -0.42 -4.47
CA ARG A 53 4.72 -0.27 -4.15
C ARG A 53 5.48 -1.56 -4.41
N LYS A 54 4.99 -2.69 -3.88
CA LYS A 54 5.61 -3.98 -4.12
C LYS A 54 5.73 -4.31 -5.61
N THR A 55 4.70 -4.01 -6.39
CA THR A 55 4.74 -4.23 -7.85
C THR A 55 5.82 -3.42 -8.53
N ILE A 56 5.94 -2.11 -8.27
CA ILE A 56 7.01 -1.32 -8.90
C ILE A 56 8.39 -1.73 -8.39
N ASP A 57 8.52 -2.09 -7.11
CA ASP A 57 9.77 -2.54 -6.50
C ASP A 57 10.26 -3.85 -7.12
N ASP A 58 9.36 -4.83 -7.25
CA ASP A 58 9.66 -6.14 -7.83
C ASP A 58 9.97 -6.02 -9.34
N VAL A 59 9.20 -5.21 -10.08
CA VAL A 59 9.33 -5.09 -11.55
C VAL A 59 10.50 -4.20 -11.97
N CYS A 60 10.72 -3.07 -11.31
CA CYS A 60 11.65 -2.04 -11.77
C CYS A 60 12.90 -1.89 -10.91
N PHE A 61 12.90 -2.42 -9.68
CA PHE A 61 13.97 -2.18 -8.71
C PHE A 61 14.52 -3.47 -8.07
N GLY A 62 14.21 -4.65 -8.62
CA GLY A 62 14.74 -5.93 -8.14
C GLY A 62 14.35 -6.24 -6.68
N GLY A 63 13.13 -5.85 -6.28
CA GLY A 63 12.63 -5.96 -4.91
C GLY A 63 12.81 -4.69 -4.07
N GLY A 64 13.38 -3.64 -4.65
CA GLY A 64 13.53 -2.33 -4.01
C GLY A 64 14.71 -2.24 -3.05
N ASP A 65 15.27 -1.03 -2.93
CA ASP A 65 16.25 -0.73 -1.89
C ASP A 65 15.58 -0.56 -0.51
N TYR A 66 16.38 -0.25 0.51
CA TYR A 66 15.88 -0.06 1.88
C TYR A 66 14.76 0.98 1.98
N GLY A 67 14.83 2.07 1.22
CA GLY A 67 13.80 3.10 1.19
C GLY A 67 12.49 2.60 0.59
N HIS A 68 12.57 1.83 -0.50
CA HIS A 68 11.42 1.18 -1.12
C HIS A 68 10.74 0.19 -0.15
N GLN A 69 11.55 -0.66 0.50
CA GLN A 69 11.07 -1.66 1.46
C GLN A 69 10.41 -1.02 2.69
N ILE A 70 10.95 0.10 3.21
CA ILE A 70 10.30 0.88 4.27
C ILE A 70 8.94 1.37 3.81
N ALA A 71 8.84 1.92 2.60
CA ALA A 71 7.59 2.49 2.11
C ALA A 71 6.50 1.42 1.90
N TYR A 72 6.87 0.25 1.39
CA TYR A 72 6.00 -0.93 1.33
C TYR A 72 5.54 -1.36 2.73
N THR A 73 6.49 -1.54 3.65
CA THR A 73 6.22 -2.04 5.01
C THR A 73 5.35 -1.07 5.81
N SER A 74 5.62 0.24 5.68
CA SER A 74 4.84 1.30 6.34
C SER A 74 3.37 1.26 5.89
N ALA A 75 3.11 1.14 4.58
CA ALA A 75 1.74 1.03 4.07
C ALA A 75 1.04 -0.25 4.59
N ARG A 76 1.75 -1.38 4.66
CA ARG A 76 1.21 -2.60 5.29
C ARG A 76 0.92 -2.44 6.77
N GLN A 77 1.80 -1.74 7.49
CA GLN A 77 1.63 -1.49 8.91
C GLN A 77 0.44 -0.57 9.17
N ASP A 78 0.25 0.48 8.36
CA ASP A 78 -0.92 1.35 8.47
C ASP A 78 -2.23 0.54 8.25
N ALA A 79 -2.28 -0.38 7.29
CA ALA A 79 -3.43 -1.28 7.12
C ALA A 79 -3.65 -2.19 8.35
N ALA A 80 -2.58 -2.78 8.89
CA ALA A 80 -2.67 -3.65 10.07
C ALA A 80 -3.12 -2.90 11.33
N ILE A 81 -2.68 -1.65 11.49
CA ILE A 81 -3.14 -0.77 12.57
C ILE A 81 -4.64 -0.53 12.44
N CYS A 82 -5.13 -0.23 11.24
CA CYS A 82 -6.56 -0.07 11.02
C CYS A 82 -7.35 -1.32 11.42
N VAL A 83 -6.93 -2.51 10.97
CA VAL A 83 -7.56 -3.80 11.34
C VAL A 83 -7.57 -4.01 12.86
N GLY A 84 -6.49 -3.64 13.56
CA GLY A 84 -6.39 -3.76 15.01
C GLY A 84 -7.31 -2.79 15.77
N LEU A 85 -7.70 -1.68 15.14
CA LEU A 85 -8.62 -0.68 15.70
C LEU A 85 -10.08 -0.95 15.33
N THR A 86 -10.35 -1.77 14.30
CA THR A 86 -11.71 -2.10 13.89
C THR A 86 -12.43 -2.91 14.98
N PRO A 87 -13.58 -2.43 15.50
CA PRO A 87 -14.35 -3.15 16.51
C PRO A 87 -14.68 -4.58 16.06
N THR A 88 -14.54 -5.55 16.96
CA THR A 88 -14.78 -6.98 16.68
C THR A 88 -16.20 -7.28 16.19
N ALA A 89 -17.18 -6.43 16.54
CA ALA A 89 -18.57 -6.58 16.11
C ALA A 89 -18.79 -6.46 14.60
N HIS A 90 -17.85 -5.84 13.85
CA HIS A 90 -17.94 -5.76 12.38
C HIS A 90 -17.23 -6.89 11.63
N ARG A 91 -16.50 -7.77 12.31
CA ARG A 91 -15.86 -8.93 11.63
C ARG A 91 -16.84 -10.05 11.29
N HIS A 92 -18.13 -9.87 11.58
CA HIS A 92 -19.16 -10.90 11.55
C HIS A 92 -20.30 -10.66 10.53
N ASP A 93 -20.25 -9.59 9.73
CA ASP A 93 -21.29 -9.29 8.73
C ASP A 93 -20.98 -9.86 7.33
N ASP A 94 -20.00 -10.77 7.22
CA ASP A 94 -19.71 -11.54 6.00
C ASP A 94 -20.00 -13.05 6.24
N SER A 95 -21.27 -13.40 6.45
CA SER A 95 -21.76 -14.80 6.43
C SER A 95 -23.11 -14.92 5.72
#